data_AF-A0A3C0QUX1-F1
#
_entry.id   AF-A0A3C0QUX1-F1
#
_cell.length_a   1.000
_cell.length_b   1.000
_cell.length_c   1.000
_cell.angle_alpha   90.00
_cell.angle_beta   90.00
_cell.angle_gamma   90.00
#
_symmetry.space_group_name_H-M   'P 1'
#
loop_
_entity.id
_entity.type
_entity.pdbx_description
1 polymer ?
#
loop_
_entity_poly.entity_id
_entity_poly.type
_entity_poly.pdbx_seq_one_letter_code
_entity_poly.pdbx_strand_id
1 'polypeptide(L)'
;MNASRLYCISPIDGRYAKYSTPLSGFFSEFGLIKYRLFVEIEYFKQLVQMHLVGLENFPIEKLTDLDAIVSEFSEQDAIAIKQIEATTNHDIKAVEYFIKSRFEVLSIAQYKEFVHFGLTSQDINNTAIPLSLKHGLEQVILP
;
A
#
# COMPACT_ATOMS: atom_id res chain seq x y z
N MET A 1 15.22 16.51 5.47
CA MET A 1 16.59 16.57 6.02
C MET A 1 17.01 15.15 6.34
N ASN A 2 18.15 14.69 5.81
CA ASN A 2 18.68 13.38 6.19
C ASN A 2 19.32 13.54 7.58
N ALA A 3 18.54 13.32 8.64
CA ALA A 3 19.04 13.45 10.00
C ALA A 3 20.10 12.36 10.24
N SER A 4 21.28 12.75 10.71
CA SER A 4 22.31 11.79 11.11
C SER A 4 21.72 10.75 12.07
N ARG A 5 22.10 9.48 11.92
CA ARG A 5 21.69 8.39 12.83
C ARG A 5 22.00 8.67 14.30
N LEU A 6 22.90 9.60 14.59
CA LEU A 6 23.24 10.07 15.95
C LEU A 6 22.08 10.84 16.62
N TYR A 7 21.13 11.38 15.85
CA TYR A 7 19.97 12.12 16.37
C TYR A 7 18.71 11.25 16.47
N CYS A 8 18.74 9.99 16.02
CA CYS A 8 17.60 9.08 16.16
C CYS A 8 17.32 8.79 17.64
N ILE A 9 16.07 8.97 18.07
CA ILE A 9 15.64 8.66 19.44
C ILE A 9 15.69 7.14 19.68
N SER A 10 15.15 6.36 18.74
CA SER A 10 15.19 4.90 18.80
C SER A 10 16.55 4.38 18.34
N PRO A 11 17.19 3.48 19.10
CA PRO A 11 18.44 2.87 18.66
C PRO A 11 18.22 1.89 17.50
N ILE A 12 16.98 1.43 17.26
CA ILE A 12 16.62 0.53 16.16
C ILE A 12 16.87 1.23 14.81
N ASP A 13 16.62 2.54 14.73
CA ASP A 13 16.84 3.33 13.51
C ASP A 13 18.21 4.01 13.47
N GLY A 14 18.93 4.01 14.60
CA GLY A 14 20.26 4.61 14.76
C GLY A 14 21.37 3.57 14.91
N ARG A 15 21.78 3.31 16.16
CA ARG A 15 22.90 2.42 16.52
C ARG A 15 22.79 1.01 15.93
N TYR A 16 21.58 0.47 15.87
CA TYR A 16 21.28 -0.90 15.42
C TYR A 16 20.69 -0.96 14.01
N ALA A 17 20.65 0.16 13.28
CA ALA A 17 20.07 0.25 11.94
C ALA A 17 20.56 -0.84 10.99
N LYS A 18 21.83 -1.23 11.09
CA LYS A 18 22.41 -2.28 10.23
C LYS A 18 21.73 -3.65 10.38
N TYR A 19 21.11 -3.94 11.52
CA TYR A 19 20.40 -5.19 11.78
C TYR A 19 18.89 -5.07 11.49
N SER A 20 18.31 -3.88 11.66
CA SER A 20 16.87 -3.62 11.49
C SER A 20 16.48 -3.15 10.09
N THR A 21 17.41 -2.61 9.28
CA THR A 21 17.13 -2.11 7.92
C THR A 21 16.41 -3.14 7.04
N PRO A 22 16.75 -4.45 7.04
CA PRO A 22 16.00 -5.44 6.28
C PRO A 22 14.52 -5.56 6.66
N LEU A 23 14.15 -5.17 7.88
CA LEU A 23 12.77 -5.17 8.36
C LEU A 23 11.97 -3.92 7.95
N SER A 24 12.65 -2.89 7.45
CA SER A 24 12.01 -1.59 7.16
C SER A 24 10.95 -1.70 6.07
N GLY A 25 11.10 -2.60 5.09
CA GLY A 25 10.08 -2.86 4.07
C GLY A 25 8.77 -3.46 4.60
N PHE A 26 8.75 -3.93 5.85
CA PHE A 26 7.58 -4.57 6.48
C PHE A 26 7.00 -3.74 7.62
N PHE A 27 7.86 -3.14 8.45
CA PHE A 27 7.47 -2.54 9.73
C PHE A 27 7.69 -1.02 9.82
N SER A 28 8.04 -0.37 8.71
CA SER A 28 8.04 1.10 8.63
C SER A 28 6.69 1.63 8.14
N GLU A 29 6.49 2.94 8.22
CA GLU A 29 5.35 3.62 7.60
C GLU A 29 5.27 3.35 6.09
N PHE A 30 6.42 3.33 5.39
CA PHE A 30 6.49 2.95 3.97
C PHE A 30 5.97 1.52 3.76
N GLY A 31 6.41 0.58 4.60
CA GLY A 31 5.95 -0.80 4.56
C GLY A 31 4.44 -0.89 4.79
N LEU A 32 3.92 -0.22 5.83
CA LEU A 32 2.50 -0.21 6.14
C LEU A 32 1.66 0.32 4.97
N ILE A 33 2.06 1.45 4.38
CA ILE A 33 1.39 2.01 3.19
C ILE A 33 1.44 1.02 2.02
N LYS A 34 2.61 0.43 1.74
CA LYS A 34 2.78 -0.55 0.65
C LYS A 34 1.85 -1.75 0.82
N TYR A 35 1.75 -2.32 2.02
CA TYR A 35 0.88 -3.46 2.28
C TYR A 35 -0.61 -3.10 2.22
N ARG A 36 -1.01 -1.90 2.67
CA ARG A 36 -2.38 -1.40 2.52
C ARG A 36 -2.74 -1.22 1.04
N LEU A 37 -1.86 -0.62 0.26
CA LEU A 37 -1.99 -0.48 -1.19
C LEU A 37 -2.14 -1.85 -1.87
N PHE A 38 -1.31 -2.82 -1.49
CA PHE A 38 -1.41 -4.18 -2.00
C PHE A 38 -2.79 -4.81 -1.74
N VAL A 39 -3.29 -4.75 -0.50
CA VAL A 39 -4.59 -5.32 -0.14
C VAL A 39 -5.73 -4.68 -0.94
N GLU A 40 -5.74 -3.35 -1.09
CA GLU A 40 -6.75 -2.64 -1.88
C GLU A 40 -6.75 -3.07 -3.36
N ILE A 41 -5.55 -3.17 -3.95
CA ILE A 41 -5.40 -3.58 -5.35
C ILE A 41 -5.84 -5.03 -5.55
N GLU A 42 -5.41 -5.96 -4.69
CA GLU A 42 -5.84 -7.36 -4.77
C GLU A 42 -7.34 -7.51 -4.53
N TYR A 43 -7.92 -6.74 -3.61
CA TYR A 43 -9.36 -6.73 -3.40
C TYR A 43 -10.12 -6.27 -4.65
N PHE A 44 -9.69 -5.16 -5.27
CA PHE A 44 -10.30 -4.68 -6.51
C PHE A 44 -10.20 -5.72 -7.64
N LYS A 45 -9.03 -6.33 -7.82
CA LYS A 45 -8.83 -7.41 -8.80
C LYS A 45 -9.78 -8.59 -8.53
N GLN A 46 -10.00 -8.94 -7.27
CA GLN A 46 -10.95 -9.99 -6.90
C GLN A 46 -12.40 -9.63 -7.26
N LEU A 47 -12.82 -8.37 -7.07
CA LEU A 47 -14.16 -7.92 -7.49
C LEU A 47 -14.35 -8.03 -9.00
N VAL A 48 -13.31 -7.70 -9.79
CA VAL A 48 -13.32 -7.87 -11.26
C VAL A 48 -13.46 -9.36 -11.61
N GLN A 49 -12.65 -10.25 -11.01
CA GLN A 49 -12.70 -11.68 -11.29
C GLN A 49 -14.05 -12.32 -10.92
N MET A 50 -14.71 -11.79 -9.89
CA MET A 50 -16.06 -12.21 -9.49
C MET A 50 -17.17 -11.67 -10.40
N HIS A 51 -16.83 -10.84 -11.39
CA HIS A 51 -17.79 -10.18 -12.29
C HIS A 51 -18.87 -9.43 -11.50
N LEU A 52 -18.45 -8.68 -10.47
CA LEU A 52 -19.36 -7.82 -9.72
C LEU A 52 -20.10 -6.87 -10.68
N VAL A 53 -21.39 -6.63 -10.42
CA VAL A 53 -22.20 -5.72 -11.22
C VAL A 53 -21.56 -4.34 -11.30
N GLY A 54 -21.28 -3.86 -12.52
CA GLY A 54 -20.54 -2.64 -12.83
C GLY A 54 -19.07 -2.83 -13.20
N LEU A 55 -18.50 -4.03 -13.01
CA LEU A 55 -17.12 -4.39 -13.36
C LEU A 55 -17.04 -5.44 -14.47
N GLU A 56 -18.17 -5.87 -15.05
CA GLU A 56 -18.24 -6.97 -16.02
C GLU A 56 -17.43 -6.71 -17.29
N ASN A 57 -17.30 -5.43 -17.66
CA ASN A 57 -16.56 -4.99 -18.85
C ASN A 57 -15.17 -4.43 -18.51
N PHE A 58 -14.63 -4.74 -17.33
CA PHE A 58 -13.27 -4.30 -16.99
C PHE A 58 -12.25 -4.90 -17.97
N PRO A 59 -11.35 -4.09 -18.56
CA PRO A 59 -10.32 -4.57 -19.49
C PRO A 59 -9.30 -5.45 -18.74
N ILE A 60 -9.33 -6.77 -18.97
CA ILE A 60 -8.53 -7.76 -18.24
C ILE A 60 -7.02 -7.49 -18.38
N GLU A 61 -6.59 -6.95 -19.52
CA GLU A 61 -5.21 -6.54 -19.76
C GLU A 61 -4.71 -5.48 -18.75
N LYS A 62 -5.62 -4.67 -18.19
CA LYS A 62 -5.30 -3.66 -17.17
C LYS A 62 -5.02 -4.25 -15.80
N LEU A 63 -5.32 -5.53 -15.55
CA LEU A 63 -4.95 -6.17 -14.28
C LEU A 63 -3.42 -6.18 -14.09
N THR A 64 -2.65 -6.33 -15.17
CA THR A 64 -1.17 -6.24 -15.11
C THR A 64 -0.71 -4.83 -14.74
N ASP A 65 -1.39 -3.80 -15.24
CA ASP A 65 -1.10 -2.41 -14.87
C ASP A 65 -1.38 -2.16 -13.38
N LEU A 66 -2.36 -2.85 -12.78
CA LEU A 66 -2.63 -2.78 -11.34
C LEU A 66 -1.51 -3.45 -10.52
N ASP A 67 -0.97 -4.58 -11.01
CA ASP A 67 0.19 -5.23 -10.37
C ASP A 67 1.42 -4.31 -10.38
N ALA A 68 1.60 -3.50 -11.43
CA ALA A 68 2.66 -2.50 -11.51
C ALA A 68 2.54 -1.42 -10.43
N ILE A 69 1.32 -1.02 -10.02
CA ILE A 69 1.10 -0.05 -8.93
C ILE A 69 1.76 -0.52 -7.63
N VAL A 70 1.73 -1.83 -7.35
CA VAL A 70 2.31 -2.39 -6.11
C VAL A 70 3.79 -2.73 -6.28
N SER A 71 4.14 -3.39 -7.38
CA SER A 71 5.50 -3.89 -7.62
C SER A 71 6.51 -2.76 -7.85
N GLU A 72 6.07 -1.66 -8.44
CA GLU A 72 6.90 -0.45 -8.68
C GLU A 72 6.70 0.64 -7.61
N PHE A 73 5.98 0.34 -6.52
CA PHE A 73 5.69 1.32 -5.46
C PHE A 73 6.97 1.93 -4.88
N SER A 74 7.08 3.25 -4.97
CA SER A 74 8.29 4.03 -4.68
C SER A 74 8.16 4.92 -3.45
N GLU A 75 9.28 5.45 -2.96
CA GLU A 75 9.28 6.44 -1.87
C GLU A 75 8.48 7.69 -2.27
N GLN A 76 8.54 8.10 -3.53
CA GLN A 76 7.78 9.23 -4.05
C GLN A 76 6.26 8.99 -3.97
N ASP A 77 5.81 7.76 -4.22
CA ASP A 77 4.40 7.39 -4.07
C ASP A 77 3.96 7.41 -2.61
N ALA A 78 4.80 6.90 -1.70
CA ALA A 78 4.53 6.98 -0.26
C ALA A 78 4.43 8.45 0.22
N ILE A 79 5.32 9.32 -0.27
CA ILE A 79 5.25 10.77 0.00
C ILE A 79 3.95 11.37 -0.54
N ALA A 80 3.54 11.01 -1.76
CA ALA A 80 2.28 11.48 -2.34
C ALA A 80 1.07 11.05 -1.48
N ILE A 81 1.05 9.82 -0.97
CA ILE A 81 0.02 9.35 -0.04
C ILE A 81 0.02 10.18 1.25
N LYS A 82 1.19 10.44 1.86
CA LYS A 82 1.27 11.29 3.06
C LYS A 82 0.79 12.73 2.80
N GLN A 83 0.98 13.27 1.59
CA GLN A 83 0.46 14.59 1.22
C GLN A 83 -1.07 14.59 1.14
N ILE A 84 -1.66 13.53 0.60
CA ILE A 84 -3.12 13.35 0.60
C ILE A 84 -3.65 13.17 2.02
N GLU A 85 -2.94 12.41 2.85
CA GLU A 85 -3.28 12.20 4.27
C GLU A 85 -3.30 13.52 5.04
N ALA A 86 -2.37 14.45 4.77
CA ALA A 86 -2.38 15.76 5.41
C ALA A 86 -3.67 16.56 5.15
N THR A 87 -4.37 16.28 4.05
CA THR A 87 -5.66 16.90 3.72
C THR A 87 -6.84 16.12 4.30
N THR A 88 -6.79 14.80 4.25
CA THR A 88 -7.90 13.91 4.68
C THR A 88 -7.89 13.60 6.17
N ASN A 89 -6.75 13.76 6.84
CA ASN A 89 -6.47 13.32 8.20
C ASN A 89 -6.80 11.83 8.45
N HIS A 90 -6.70 11.00 7.40
CA HIS A 90 -6.97 9.57 7.45
C HIS A 90 -6.09 8.81 6.45
N ASP A 91 -5.27 7.90 6.98
CA ASP A 91 -4.28 7.10 6.24
C ASP A 91 -4.87 6.19 5.15
N ILE A 92 -5.89 5.37 5.46
CA ILE A 92 -6.56 4.50 4.49
C ILE A 92 -7.23 5.31 3.39
N LYS A 93 -7.88 6.42 3.75
CA LYS A 93 -8.52 7.27 2.76
C LYS A 93 -7.50 7.87 1.80
N ALA A 94 -6.31 8.21 2.28
CA ALA A 94 -5.23 8.69 1.43
C ALA A 94 -4.74 7.61 0.43
N VAL A 95 -4.67 6.35 0.84
CA VAL A 95 -4.38 5.22 -0.06
C VAL A 95 -5.48 5.06 -1.12
N GLU A 96 -6.75 5.13 -0.73
CA GLU A 96 -7.89 5.08 -1.68
C GLU A 96 -7.76 6.19 -2.74
N TYR A 97 -7.55 7.43 -2.32
CA TYR A 97 -7.38 8.56 -3.25
C TYR A 97 -6.17 8.40 -4.17
N PHE A 98 -5.07 7.87 -3.66
CA PHE A 98 -3.90 7.56 -4.48
C PHE A 98 -4.24 6.54 -5.57
N ILE A 99 -4.91 5.44 -5.23
CA ILE A 99 -5.34 4.43 -6.23
C ILE A 99 -6.30 5.06 -7.25
N LYS A 100 -7.26 5.88 -6.81
CA LYS A 100 -8.18 6.59 -7.71
C LYS A 100 -7.42 7.46 -8.71
N SER A 101 -6.36 8.15 -8.30
CA SER A 101 -5.52 8.94 -9.22
C SER A 101 -4.73 8.06 -10.21
N ARG A 102 -4.27 6.88 -9.79
CA ARG A 102 -3.62 5.90 -10.69
C ARG A 102 -4.61 5.37 -11.73
N PHE A 103 -5.88 5.17 -11.37
CA PHE A 103 -6.93 4.74 -12.30
C PHE A 103 -7.19 5.77 -13.39
N GLU A 104 -7.09 7.07 -13.07
CA GLU A 104 -7.19 8.14 -14.06
C GLU A 104 -6.04 8.08 -15.07
N VAL A 105 -4.81 7.89 -14.61
CA VAL A 105 -3.62 7.72 -15.48
C VAL A 105 -3.76 6.49 -16.39
N LEU A 106 -4.30 5.39 -15.85
CA LEU A 106 -4.51 4.14 -16.59
C LEU A 106 -5.72 4.16 -17.53
N SER A 107 -6.45 5.28 -17.60
CA SER A 107 -7.67 5.44 -18.41
C SER A 107 -8.80 4.47 -18.04
N ILE A 108 -8.92 4.15 -16.75
CA ILE A 108 -9.95 3.27 -16.16
C ILE A 108 -10.75 3.98 -15.06
N ALA A 109 -10.81 5.31 -15.13
CA ALA A 109 -11.44 6.18 -14.13
C ALA A 109 -12.91 5.83 -13.86
N GLN A 110 -13.64 5.26 -14.83
CA GLN A 110 -15.04 4.85 -14.63
C GLN A 110 -15.22 3.79 -13.53
N TYR A 111 -14.17 3.04 -13.17
CA TYR A 111 -14.23 2.00 -12.14
C TYR A 111 -13.71 2.48 -10.78
N LYS A 112 -13.30 3.74 -10.64
CA LYS A 112 -12.60 4.22 -9.45
C LYS A 112 -13.44 4.18 -8.17
N GLU A 113 -14.76 4.25 -8.27
CA GLU A 113 -15.66 4.16 -7.10
C GLU A 113 -15.81 2.72 -6.57
N PHE A 114 -15.24 1.73 -7.25
CA PHE A 114 -15.12 0.35 -6.71
C PHE A 114 -13.85 0.14 -5.88
N VAL A 115 -12.94 1.12 -5.82
CA VAL A 115 -11.80 1.10 -4.89
C VAL A 115 -12.36 1.23 -3.47
N HIS A 116 -11.93 0.36 -2.55
CA HIS A 116 -12.46 0.26 -1.18
C HIS A 116 -13.97 -0.07 -1.10
N PHE A 117 -14.56 -0.68 -2.14
CA PHE A 117 -16.00 -0.95 -2.20
C PHE A 117 -16.48 -1.86 -1.06
N GLY A 118 -17.37 -1.34 -0.22
CA GLY A 118 -18.00 -2.10 0.86
C GLY A 118 -17.07 -2.45 2.03
N LEU A 119 -15.84 -1.92 2.03
CA LEU A 119 -14.86 -2.17 3.08
C LEU A 119 -14.93 -1.10 4.18
N THR A 120 -14.42 -1.46 5.35
CA THR A 120 -13.96 -0.52 6.36
C THR A 120 -12.43 -0.48 6.41
N SER A 121 -11.88 0.61 6.96
CA SER A 121 -10.44 0.75 7.21
C SER A 121 -9.81 -0.44 7.95
N GLN A 122 -10.60 -1.15 8.78
CA GLN A 122 -10.12 -2.32 9.52
C GLN A 122 -9.99 -3.57 8.67
N ASP A 123 -10.74 -3.72 7.57
CA ASP A 123 -10.56 -4.85 6.65
C ASP A 123 -9.17 -4.78 6.01
N ILE A 124 -8.73 -3.57 5.67
CA ILE A 124 -7.40 -3.31 5.14
C ILE A 124 -6.34 -3.53 6.22
N ASN A 125 -6.48 -2.89 7.39
CA ASN A 125 -5.47 -2.97 8.46
C ASN A 125 -5.28 -4.40 8.98
N ASN A 126 -6.38 -5.12 9.22
CA ASN A 126 -6.33 -6.49 9.74
C ASN A 126 -5.95 -7.53 8.69
N THR A 127 -5.72 -7.11 7.43
CA THR A 127 -5.13 -7.96 6.39
C THR A 127 -3.69 -7.57 6.10
N ALA A 128 -3.41 -6.27 5.97
CA ALA A 128 -2.09 -5.72 5.67
C ALA A 128 -1.07 -6.00 6.80
N ILE A 129 -1.45 -5.80 8.06
CA ILE A 129 -0.54 -5.98 9.21
C ILE A 129 -0.20 -7.46 9.42
N PRO A 130 -1.15 -8.41 9.45
CA PRO A 130 -0.79 -9.83 9.54
C PRO A 130 0.06 -10.29 8.37
N LEU A 131 -0.18 -9.78 7.16
CA LEU A 131 0.62 -10.13 5.99
C LEU A 131 2.05 -9.59 6.08
N SER A 132 2.23 -8.34 6.51
CA SER A 132 3.57 -7.76 6.69
C SER A 132 4.34 -8.47 7.81
N LEU A 133 3.65 -8.87 8.89
CA LEU A 133 4.22 -9.70 9.95
C LEU A 133 4.67 -11.05 9.42
N LYS A 134 3.80 -11.76 8.68
CA LYS A 134 4.14 -13.04 8.06
C LYS A 134 5.38 -12.91 7.18
N HIS A 135 5.41 -11.95 6.26
CA HIS A 135 6.53 -11.78 5.36
C HIS A 135 7.82 -11.35 6.09
N GLY A 136 7.73 -10.43 7.05
CA GLY A 136 8.89 -10.04 7.86
C GLY A 136 9.47 -11.21 8.66
N LEU A 137 8.60 -12.10 9.16
CA LEU A 137 9.02 -13.34 9.82
C LEU A 137 9.70 -14.28 8.84
N GLU A 138 9.03 -14.69 7.76
CA GLU A 138 9.50 -15.71 6.82
C GLU A 138 10.72 -15.27 6.00
N GLN A 139 10.85 -13.98 5.70
CA GLN A 139 11.91 -13.48 4.80
C GLN A 139 13.13 -12.94 5.54
N VAL A 140 13.02 -12.64 6.85
CA VAL A 140 14.11 -12.00 7.61
C VAL A 140 14.38 -12.65 8.97
N ILE A 141 13.35 -12.97 9.77
CA ILE A 141 13.54 -13.40 11.17
C ILE A 141 13.72 -14.91 11.32
N LEU A 142 12.97 -15.71 10.56
CA LEU A 142 12.97 -17.17 10.63
C LEU A 142 13.98 -17.93 9.76
N PRO A 143 14.77 -17.31 8.84
CA PRO A 143 15.44 -18.04 7.77
C PRO A 143 16.22 -19.27 8.23
#